data_AF-A0AAX0VAN7-F1
#
_entry.id   AF-A0AAX0VAN7-F1
#
_cell.length_a   1.000
_cell.length_b   1.000
_cell.length_c   1.000
_cell.angle_alpha   90.00
_cell.angle_beta   90.00
_cell.angle_gamma   90.00
#
_symmetry.space_group_name_H-M   'P 1'
#
loop_
_entity.id
_entity.type
_entity.pdbx_description
1 polymer ?
#
loop_
_entity_poly.entity_id
_entity_poly.type
_entity_poly.pdbx_seq_one_letter_code
_entity_poly.pdbx_strand_id
1 'polypeptide(L)'
;MLTEERHQAILDLLQQQDVIKMKALCRLLDASESTIRRDLQLLEEQGLVTRIHGGAKRLNKLQVELGQIEKTSKNVHEKNEIAKFTASKIQLGCVIYLDAGTTTQAIIPYLTPEMNLTVVTNGVDTASLLADHHIQTYLLGGRVKNKTKAMVGAGALETLLQFQFNQAILGTNGVDQYSGLTTPDPEEATLKRFAIQQANQTMVLADHTKFDAVSFSKFAELTQVQLITDQLSPALRQTYQTHTDLQEVL
;
A
#
# COMPACT_ATOMS: atom_id res chain seq x y z
N MET A 1 -38.52 -11.58 -6.08
CA MET A 1 -37.48 -10.92 -6.90
C MET A 1 -36.87 -11.94 -7.84
N LEU A 2 -36.74 -11.62 -9.13
CA LEU A 2 -36.08 -12.51 -10.09
C LEU A 2 -34.57 -12.60 -9.80
N THR A 3 -33.91 -13.65 -10.29
CA THR A 3 -32.48 -13.85 -10.05
C THR A 3 -31.63 -12.72 -10.64
N GLU A 4 -31.90 -12.28 -11.88
CA GLU A 4 -31.16 -11.18 -12.51
C GLU A 4 -31.34 -9.84 -11.78
N GLU A 5 -32.58 -9.50 -11.39
CA GLU A 5 -32.85 -8.31 -10.59
C GLU A 5 -32.08 -8.34 -9.26
N ARG A 6 -32.03 -9.51 -8.61
CA ARG A 6 -31.31 -9.69 -7.35
C ARG A 6 -29.81 -9.57 -7.54
N HIS A 7 -29.27 -10.11 -8.63
CA HIS A 7 -27.87 -9.96 -9.00
C HIS A 7 -27.51 -8.50 -9.22
N GLN A 8 -28.31 -7.77 -9.98
CA GLN A 8 -28.10 -6.34 -10.19
C GLN A 8 -28.16 -5.55 -8.87
N ALA A 9 -29.13 -5.83 -8.02
CA ALA A 9 -29.23 -5.17 -6.71
C ALA A 9 -28.02 -5.49 -5.80
N ILE A 10 -27.49 -6.72 -5.84
CA ILE A 10 -26.24 -7.06 -5.14
C ILE A 10 -25.08 -6.20 -5.65
N LEU A 11 -24.95 -6.05 -6.97
CA LEU A 11 -23.89 -5.24 -7.58
C LEU A 11 -24.05 -3.75 -7.25
N ASP A 12 -25.27 -3.22 -7.29
CA ASP A 12 -25.56 -1.83 -6.95
C ASP A 12 -25.26 -1.55 -5.47
N LEU A 13 -25.64 -2.48 -4.58
CA LEU A 13 -25.29 -2.42 -3.16
C LEU A 13 -23.76 -2.44 -2.96
N LEU A 14 -23.07 -3.30 -3.71
CA LEU A 14 -21.60 -3.38 -3.69
C LEU A 14 -20.91 -2.16 -4.33
N GLN A 15 -21.60 -1.44 -5.21
CA GLN A 15 -21.11 -0.20 -5.79
C GLN A 15 -21.19 0.96 -4.79
N GLN A 16 -22.19 0.94 -3.90
CA GLN A 16 -22.35 1.91 -2.81
C GLN A 16 -21.53 1.56 -1.56
N GLN A 17 -21.31 0.27 -1.32
CA GLN A 17 -20.60 -0.26 -0.16
C GLN A 17 -19.62 -1.33 -0.64
N ASP A 18 -18.31 -1.07 -0.62
CA ASP A 18 -17.31 -1.99 -1.19
C ASP A 18 -17.35 -3.41 -0.58
N VAL A 19 -17.91 -3.56 0.63
CA VAL A 19 -18.15 -4.83 1.30
C VAL A 19 -19.56 -4.89 1.87
N ILE A 20 -20.25 -6.01 1.68
CA ILE A 20 -21.57 -6.26 2.28
C ILE A 20 -21.63 -7.65 2.92
N LYS A 21 -22.13 -7.69 4.16
CA LYS A 21 -22.30 -8.94 4.93
C LYS A 21 -23.50 -9.73 4.42
N MET A 22 -23.39 -11.06 4.47
CA MET A 22 -24.45 -12.01 4.12
C MET A 22 -25.77 -11.67 4.82
N LYS A 23 -25.73 -11.42 6.13
CA LYS A 23 -26.92 -11.03 6.91
C LYS A 23 -27.58 -9.75 6.40
N ALA A 24 -26.79 -8.78 5.93
CA ALA A 24 -27.31 -7.54 5.36
C ALA A 24 -27.96 -7.79 4.00
N LEU A 25 -27.32 -8.59 3.14
CA LEU A 25 -27.88 -9.02 1.85
C LEU A 25 -29.21 -9.75 2.01
N CYS A 26 -29.30 -10.73 2.93
CA CYS A 26 -30.54 -11.45 3.20
C CYS A 26 -31.67 -10.52 3.63
N ARG A 27 -31.35 -9.50 4.46
CA ARG A 27 -32.34 -8.53 4.96
C ARG A 27 -32.78 -7.53 3.89
N LEU A 28 -31.85 -7.00 3.10
CA LEU A 28 -32.13 -5.98 2.09
C LEU A 28 -32.85 -6.54 0.86
N LEU A 29 -32.59 -7.81 0.52
CA LEU A 29 -33.11 -8.46 -0.68
C LEU A 29 -34.24 -9.46 -0.37
N ASP A 30 -34.64 -9.57 0.90
CA ASP A 30 -35.65 -10.50 1.41
C ASP A 30 -35.47 -11.93 0.87
N ALA A 31 -34.26 -12.47 1.05
CA ALA A 31 -33.85 -13.76 0.52
C ALA A 31 -33.15 -14.62 1.58
N SER A 32 -33.28 -15.95 1.45
CA SER A 32 -32.59 -16.88 2.34
C SER A 32 -31.07 -16.84 2.15
N GLU A 33 -30.32 -17.16 3.21
CA GLU A 33 -28.86 -17.26 3.13
C GLU A 33 -28.40 -18.25 2.06
N SER A 34 -29.11 -19.36 1.87
CA SER A 34 -28.82 -20.34 0.82
C SER A 34 -28.98 -19.76 -0.59
N THR A 35 -29.95 -18.86 -0.79
CA THR A 35 -30.19 -18.19 -2.07
C THR A 35 -29.09 -17.19 -2.35
N ILE A 36 -28.81 -16.28 -1.41
CA ILE A 36 -27.73 -15.29 -1.55
C ILE A 36 -26.37 -15.97 -1.73
N ARG A 37 -26.09 -17.08 -1.02
CA ARG A 37 -24.83 -17.82 -1.20
C ARG A 37 -24.67 -18.36 -2.64
N ARG A 38 -25.77 -18.84 -3.24
CA ARG A 38 -25.78 -19.31 -4.64
C ARG A 38 -25.62 -18.16 -5.62
N ASP A 39 -26.28 -17.02 -5.38
CA ASP A 39 -26.14 -15.83 -6.23
C ASP A 39 -24.73 -15.27 -6.20
N LEU A 40 -24.15 -15.13 -5.01
CA LEU A 40 -22.77 -14.68 -4.84
C LEU A 40 -21.77 -15.64 -5.47
N GLN A 41 -22.06 -16.95 -5.47
CA GLN A 41 -21.23 -17.92 -6.17
C GLN A 41 -21.28 -17.68 -7.68
N LEU A 42 -22.47 -17.52 -8.27
CA LEU A 42 -22.63 -17.27 -9.70
C LEU A 42 -21.98 -15.94 -10.12
N LEU A 43 -22.17 -14.88 -9.33
CA LEU A 43 -21.55 -13.58 -9.58
C LEU A 43 -20.01 -13.63 -9.45
N GLU A 44 -19.48 -14.46 -8.55
CA GLU A 44 -18.03 -14.68 -8.44
C GLU A 44 -17.49 -15.50 -9.62
N GLU A 45 -18.19 -16.54 -10.05
CA GLU A 45 -17.86 -17.33 -11.25
C GLU A 45 -17.84 -16.44 -12.52
N GLN A 46 -18.67 -15.41 -12.55
CA GLN A 46 -18.70 -14.38 -13.60
C GLN A 46 -17.66 -13.26 -13.41
N GLY A 47 -16.91 -13.27 -12.31
CA GLY A 47 -15.91 -12.24 -12.01
C GLY A 47 -16.51 -10.86 -11.75
N LEU A 48 -17.73 -10.78 -11.22
CA LEU A 48 -18.42 -9.52 -10.90
C LEU A 48 -18.29 -9.12 -9.43
N VAL A 49 -18.04 -10.10 -8.54
CA VAL A 49 -17.82 -9.90 -7.10
C VAL A 49 -16.71 -10.83 -6.60
N THR A 50 -16.18 -10.55 -5.42
CA THR A 50 -15.30 -11.50 -4.70
C THR A 50 -16.01 -11.93 -3.42
N ARG A 51 -16.17 -13.23 -3.18
CA ARG A 51 -16.73 -13.72 -1.92
C ARG A 51 -15.70 -13.61 -0.80
N ILE A 52 -16.18 -13.26 0.38
CA ILE A 52 -15.39 -13.19 1.61
C ILE A 52 -16.09 -14.01 2.69
N HIS A 53 -15.41 -14.25 3.80
CA HIS A 53 -16.02 -14.99 4.90
C HIS A 53 -17.25 -14.24 5.45
N GLY A 54 -18.44 -14.79 5.19
CA GLY A 54 -19.70 -14.22 5.65
C GLY A 54 -20.25 -13.04 4.82
N GLY A 55 -19.84 -12.88 3.56
CA GLY A 55 -20.38 -11.82 2.68
C GLY A 55 -19.78 -11.80 1.27
N ALA A 56 -19.86 -10.65 0.62
CA ALA A 56 -19.21 -10.37 -0.66
C ALA A 56 -18.58 -8.97 -0.65
N LYS A 57 -17.57 -8.80 -1.49
CA LYS A 57 -16.95 -7.50 -1.78
C LYS A 57 -16.99 -7.20 -3.27
N ARG A 58 -16.98 -5.92 -3.63
CA ARG A 58 -16.92 -5.47 -5.02
C ARG A 58 -15.66 -6.01 -5.67
N LEU A 59 -15.72 -6.31 -6.96
CA LEU A 59 -14.50 -6.57 -7.71
C LEU A 59 -13.67 -5.29 -7.78
N ASN A 60 -12.54 -5.26 -7.08
CA ASN A 60 -11.59 -4.17 -7.22
C ASN A 60 -10.91 -4.30 -8.59
N LYS A 61 -11.23 -3.38 -9.51
CA LYS A 61 -10.40 -3.20 -10.71
C LYS A 61 -8.99 -2.87 -10.24
N LEU A 62 -8.00 -3.60 -10.73
CA LEU A 62 -6.59 -3.32 -10.44
C LEU A 62 -6.30 -1.86 -10.76
N GLN A 63 -5.68 -1.14 -9.82
CA GLN A 63 -5.32 0.24 -10.07
C GLN A 63 -4.37 0.35 -11.26
N VAL A 64 -4.67 1.28 -12.17
CA VAL A 64 -3.73 1.67 -13.22
C VAL A 64 -2.59 2.43 -12.55
N GLU A 65 -1.36 2.03 -12.85
CA GLU A 65 -0.19 2.71 -12.32
C GLU A 65 -0.16 4.18 -12.78
N LEU A 66 -0.02 5.11 -11.84
CA LEU A 66 0.23 6.52 -12.13
C LEU A 66 1.72 6.80 -12.27
N GLY A 67 2.08 7.80 -13.09
CA GLY A 67 3.45 8.27 -13.21
C GLY A 67 3.91 9.04 -11.96
N GLN A 68 5.24 9.19 -11.79
CA GLN A 68 5.81 9.92 -10.65
C GLN A 68 5.26 11.36 -10.54
N ILE A 69 5.23 12.09 -11.66
CA ILE A 69 4.74 13.48 -11.72
C ILE A 69 3.26 13.58 -11.26
N GLU A 70 2.42 12.67 -11.73
CA GLU A 70 0.99 12.65 -11.37
C GLU A 70 0.76 12.31 -9.89
N LYS A 71 1.63 11.45 -9.32
CA LYS A 71 1.58 11.13 -7.89
C LYS A 71 2.02 12.32 -7.05
N THR A 72 3.02 13.09 -7.48
CA THR A 72 3.59 14.18 -6.67
C THR A 72 2.56 15.26 -6.35
N SER A 73 1.63 15.57 -7.26
CA SER A 73 0.62 16.62 -7.06
C SER A 73 -0.62 16.18 -6.28
N LYS A 74 -0.74 14.90 -5.90
CA LYS A 74 -1.91 14.36 -5.16
C LYS A 74 -1.64 14.22 -3.68
N ASN A 75 -2.64 14.52 -2.85
CA ASN A 75 -2.65 14.33 -1.40
C ASN A 75 -1.38 14.89 -0.73
N VAL A 76 -0.97 16.09 -1.15
CA VAL A 76 0.32 16.69 -0.76
C VAL A 76 0.35 16.96 0.74
N HIS A 77 -0.77 17.44 1.30
CA HIS A 77 -0.87 17.74 2.72
C HIS A 77 -0.79 16.45 3.56
N GLU A 78 -1.56 15.43 3.20
CA GLU A 78 -1.58 14.14 3.87
C GLU A 78 -0.20 13.47 3.84
N LYS A 79 0.48 13.49 2.69
CA LYS A 79 1.85 12.99 2.56
C LYS A 79 2.82 13.73 3.45
N ASN A 80 2.65 15.04 3.59
CA ASN A 80 3.52 15.86 4.41
C ASN A 80 3.37 15.53 5.91
N GLU A 81 2.14 15.34 6.39
CA GLU A 81 1.91 14.94 7.78
C GLU A 81 2.44 13.53 8.06
N ILE A 82 2.20 12.59 7.13
CA ILE A 82 2.74 11.23 7.20
C ILE A 82 4.27 11.29 7.25
N ALA A 83 4.87 12.11 6.40
CA ALA A 83 6.32 12.27 6.31
C ALA A 83 6.93 12.84 7.59
N LYS A 84 6.34 13.92 8.12
CA LYS A 84 6.80 14.57 9.35
C LYS A 84 6.75 13.63 10.55
N PHE A 85 5.64 12.89 10.70
CA PHE A 85 5.53 11.88 11.74
C PHE A 85 6.55 10.76 11.56
N THR A 86 6.71 10.23 10.33
CA THR A 86 7.67 9.16 10.05
C THR A 86 9.11 9.59 10.35
N ALA A 87 9.49 10.82 9.98
CA ALA A 87 10.81 11.37 10.28
C ALA A 87 11.10 11.39 11.79
N SER A 88 10.09 11.70 12.62
CA SER A 88 10.21 11.69 14.09
C SER A 88 10.44 10.29 14.70
N LYS A 89 10.20 9.22 13.92
CA LYS A 89 10.39 7.82 14.33
C LYS A 89 11.75 7.25 13.88
N ILE A 90 12.51 8.00 13.09
CA ILE A 90 13.82 7.56 12.60
C ILE A 90 14.85 7.74 13.71
N GLN A 91 15.58 6.67 13.99
CA GLN A 91 16.65 6.68 14.98
C GLN A 91 17.92 7.31 14.41
N LEU A 92 18.63 8.11 15.22
CA LEU A 92 19.88 8.75 14.83
C LEU A 92 20.98 7.69 14.59
N GLY A 93 21.83 7.91 13.59
CA GLY A 93 22.93 7.00 13.26
C GLY A 93 22.52 5.71 12.57
N CYS A 94 21.25 5.56 12.17
CA CYS A 94 20.75 4.33 11.56
C CYS A 94 20.97 4.26 10.05
N VAL A 95 21.01 3.02 9.56
CA VAL A 95 20.91 2.70 8.14
C VAL A 95 19.45 2.48 7.80
N ILE A 96 18.90 3.29 6.88
CA ILE A 96 17.51 3.17 6.44
C ILE A 96 17.41 2.81 4.98
N TYR A 97 16.46 1.94 4.62
CA TYR A 97 16.02 1.78 3.24
C TYR A 97 14.86 2.73 2.97
N LEU A 98 15.02 3.63 2.00
CA LEU A 98 13.97 4.56 1.56
C LEU A 98 13.53 4.22 0.14
N ASP A 99 12.32 3.71 0.02
CA ASP A 99 11.75 3.24 -1.25
C ASP A 99 11.49 4.38 -2.25
N ALA A 100 11.49 4.05 -3.54
CA ALA A 100 11.09 4.94 -4.62
C ALA A 100 9.58 5.21 -4.59
N GLY A 101 9.18 6.39 -4.09
CA GLY A 101 7.79 6.81 -4.06
C GLY A 101 7.64 8.26 -3.61
N THR A 102 6.55 8.91 -4.02
CA THR A 102 6.34 10.32 -3.67
C THR A 102 6.06 10.53 -2.18
N THR A 103 5.41 9.56 -1.53
CA THR A 103 5.11 9.63 -0.09
C THR A 103 6.36 9.42 0.75
N THR A 104 7.25 8.51 0.35
CA THR A 104 8.53 8.27 1.03
C THR A 104 9.51 9.41 0.78
N GLN A 105 9.56 9.95 -0.44
CA GLN A 105 10.39 11.11 -0.78
C GLN A 105 10.03 12.36 0.03
N ALA A 106 8.75 12.53 0.40
CA ALA A 106 8.28 13.65 1.22
C ALA A 106 8.90 13.71 2.64
N ILE A 107 9.57 12.64 3.08
CA ILE A 107 10.31 12.60 4.36
C ILE A 107 11.60 13.41 4.29
N ILE A 108 12.24 13.48 3.12
CA ILE A 108 13.61 14.01 2.98
C ILE A 108 13.78 15.43 3.53
N PRO A 109 12.83 16.38 3.35
CA PRO A 109 12.92 17.71 3.96
C PRO A 109 13.02 17.73 5.49
N TYR A 110 12.63 16.65 6.16
CA TYR A 110 12.69 16.49 7.62
C TYR A 110 13.94 15.71 8.08
N LEU A 111 14.74 15.21 7.16
CA LEU A 111 16.00 14.54 7.45
C LEU A 111 17.12 15.58 7.46
N THR A 112 17.87 15.64 8.55
CA THR A 112 18.97 16.59 8.70
C THR A 112 20.31 15.87 8.79
N PRO A 113 21.43 16.51 8.36
CA PRO A 113 22.76 15.90 8.45
C PRO A 113 23.16 15.47 9.87
N GLU A 114 22.68 16.16 10.90
CA GLU A 114 22.93 15.85 12.31
C GLU A 114 22.35 14.50 12.74
N MET A 115 21.37 13.99 11.99
CA MET A 115 20.84 12.64 12.21
C MET A 115 21.85 11.55 11.87
N ASN A 116 22.92 11.87 11.12
CA ASN A 116 23.99 10.95 10.73
C ASN A 116 23.48 9.65 10.10
N LEU A 117 22.48 9.77 9.21
CA LEU A 117 21.84 8.63 8.56
C LEU A 117 22.68 8.13 7.39
N THR A 118 22.64 6.82 7.16
CA THR A 118 22.98 6.22 5.87
C THR A 118 21.70 5.76 5.20
N VAL A 119 21.43 6.24 3.99
CA VAL A 119 20.20 5.90 3.26
C VAL A 119 20.54 5.03 2.06
N VAL A 120 19.83 3.91 1.92
CA VAL A 120 19.83 3.09 0.72
C VAL A 120 18.51 3.29 0.00
N THR A 121 18.53 3.61 -1.28
CA THR A 121 17.30 3.82 -2.06
C THR A 121 17.39 3.20 -3.44
N ASN A 122 16.24 2.79 -3.98
CA ASN A 122 16.09 2.45 -5.39
C ASN A 122 15.53 3.62 -6.22
N GLY A 123 15.24 4.79 -5.65
CA GLY A 123 14.69 5.93 -6.38
C GLY A 123 15.79 6.86 -6.91
N VAL A 124 15.83 7.11 -8.21
CA VAL A 124 16.81 8.05 -8.81
C VAL A 124 16.56 9.47 -8.30
N ASP A 125 15.31 9.94 -8.35
CA ASP A 125 14.93 11.26 -7.87
C ASP A 125 15.09 11.37 -6.34
N THR A 126 14.84 10.27 -5.61
CA THR A 126 15.06 10.18 -4.16
C THR A 126 16.54 10.33 -3.83
N ALA A 127 17.42 9.63 -4.54
CA ALA A 127 18.87 9.71 -4.33
C ALA A 127 19.43 11.10 -4.61
N SER A 128 18.96 11.75 -5.69
CA SER A 128 19.35 13.13 -6.00
C SER A 128 18.96 14.08 -4.87
N LEU A 129 17.72 14.00 -4.39
CA LEU A 129 17.23 14.89 -3.33
C LEU A 129 17.95 14.64 -2.00
N LEU A 130 18.25 13.39 -1.65
CA LEU A 130 19.04 13.08 -0.45
C LEU A 130 20.46 13.67 -0.53
N ALA A 131 21.07 13.65 -1.73
CA ALA A 131 22.39 14.25 -1.94
C ALA A 131 22.37 15.77 -1.78
N ASP A 132 21.31 16.45 -2.26
CA ASP A 132 21.09 17.88 -2.05
C ASP A 132 20.94 18.24 -0.56
N HIS A 133 20.43 17.30 0.24
CA HIS A 133 20.32 17.41 1.70
C HIS A 133 21.59 16.96 2.46
N HIS A 134 22.68 16.64 1.76
CA HIS A 134 23.95 16.17 2.33
C HIS A 134 23.82 14.90 3.18
N ILE A 135 22.90 14.00 2.81
CA ILE A 135 22.70 12.71 3.46
C ILE A 135 23.50 11.63 2.73
N GLN A 136 24.28 10.83 3.46
CA GLN A 136 25.04 9.73 2.88
C GLN A 136 24.09 8.71 2.24
N THR A 137 24.22 8.53 0.92
CA THR A 137 23.24 7.79 0.13
C THR A 137 23.88 6.74 -0.77
N TYR A 138 23.34 5.52 -0.74
CA TYR A 138 23.59 4.45 -1.69
C TYR A 138 22.38 4.30 -2.62
N LEU A 139 22.60 4.43 -3.92
CA LEU A 139 21.61 4.11 -4.95
C LEU A 139 21.82 2.67 -5.41
N LEU A 140 20.77 1.85 -5.38
CA LEU A 140 20.85 0.49 -5.92
C LEU A 140 21.15 0.50 -7.42
N GLY A 141 22.02 -0.41 -7.88
CA GLY A 141 22.31 -0.61 -9.31
C GLY A 141 21.12 -1.25 -10.05
N GLY A 142 21.12 -1.29 -11.39
CA GLY A 142 20.05 -1.93 -12.16
C GLY A 142 19.46 -1.06 -13.28
N ARG A 143 18.23 -1.37 -13.70
CA ARG A 143 17.53 -0.67 -14.79
C ARG A 143 16.58 0.38 -14.24
N VAL A 144 16.62 1.59 -14.79
CA VAL A 144 15.64 2.64 -14.48
C VAL A 144 14.30 2.32 -15.15
N LYS A 145 13.23 2.25 -14.37
CA LYS A 145 11.85 2.18 -14.86
C LYS A 145 11.36 3.58 -15.20
N ASN A 146 11.05 3.83 -16.47
CA ASN A 146 10.75 5.17 -16.98
C ASN A 146 9.60 5.90 -16.26
N LYS A 147 8.58 5.17 -15.79
CA LYS A 147 7.34 5.72 -15.25
C LYS A 147 7.45 6.17 -13.79
N THR A 148 8.21 5.43 -12.98
CA THR A 148 8.39 5.66 -11.54
C THR A 148 9.78 6.18 -11.18
N LYS A 149 10.73 6.15 -12.14
CA LYS A 149 12.15 6.48 -11.93
C LYS A 149 12.81 5.62 -10.84
N ALA A 150 12.24 4.44 -10.59
CA ALA A 150 12.79 3.44 -9.69
C ALA A 150 13.79 2.52 -10.43
N MET A 151 14.84 2.13 -9.73
CA MET A 151 15.78 1.08 -10.11
C MET A 151 15.14 -0.27 -9.82
N VAL A 152 15.11 -1.13 -10.83
CA VAL A 152 14.51 -2.47 -10.78
C VAL A 152 15.39 -3.51 -11.48
N GLY A 153 15.01 -4.78 -11.36
CA GLY A 153 15.69 -5.92 -11.98
C GLY A 153 16.76 -6.57 -11.10
N ALA A 154 17.45 -7.57 -11.66
CA ALA A 154 18.38 -8.43 -10.93
C ALA A 154 19.52 -7.65 -10.24
N GLY A 155 20.14 -6.69 -10.92
CA GLY A 155 21.22 -5.88 -10.33
C GLY A 155 20.77 -5.06 -9.11
N ALA A 156 19.52 -4.57 -9.11
CA ALA A 156 18.97 -3.85 -7.95
C ALA A 156 18.79 -4.79 -6.77
N LEU A 157 18.26 -5.99 -7.05
CA LEU A 157 18.05 -7.00 -6.03
C LEU A 157 19.38 -7.51 -5.45
N GLU A 158 20.35 -7.83 -6.28
CA GLU A 158 21.68 -8.28 -5.85
C GLU A 158 22.37 -7.25 -4.95
N THR A 159 22.28 -5.97 -5.30
CA THR A 159 22.85 -4.89 -4.49
C THR A 159 22.08 -4.76 -3.16
N LEU A 160 20.74 -4.82 -3.18
CA LEU A 160 19.91 -4.74 -1.98
C LEU A 160 20.26 -5.86 -0.98
N LEU A 161 20.48 -7.08 -1.48
CA LEU A 161 20.79 -8.25 -0.65
C LEU A 161 22.15 -8.15 0.07
N GLN A 162 23.01 -7.20 -0.30
CA GLN A 162 24.28 -6.94 0.38
C GLN A 162 24.14 -5.99 1.58
N PHE A 163 22.98 -5.36 1.78
CA PHE A 163 22.75 -4.39 2.84
C PHE A 163 21.78 -4.92 3.91
N GLN A 164 21.95 -4.44 5.14
CA GLN A 164 21.03 -4.65 6.25
C GLN A 164 20.54 -3.29 6.74
N PHE A 165 19.28 -3.20 7.14
CA PHE A 165 18.64 -1.94 7.51
C PHE A 165 18.15 -1.98 8.97
N ASN A 166 18.35 -0.88 9.69
CA ASN A 166 17.65 -0.68 10.95
C ASN A 166 16.15 -0.50 10.67
N GLN A 167 15.81 0.31 9.66
CA GLN A 167 14.43 0.61 9.30
C GLN A 167 14.25 0.61 7.78
N ALA A 168 13.21 -0.06 7.27
CA ALA A 168 12.74 0.09 5.90
C ALA A 168 11.48 0.96 5.87
N ILE A 169 11.50 1.99 5.02
CA ILE A 169 10.41 2.95 4.83
C ILE A 169 9.92 2.81 3.40
N LEU A 170 8.73 2.25 3.23
CA LEU A 170 8.21 1.82 1.94
C LEU A 170 6.91 2.56 1.58
N GLY A 171 6.68 2.83 0.29
CA GLY A 171 5.36 3.22 -0.20
C GLY A 171 4.49 2.02 -0.56
N THR A 172 3.19 2.24 -0.75
CA THR A 172 2.26 1.24 -1.31
C THR A 172 1.27 1.87 -2.29
N ASN A 173 0.71 1.06 -3.19
CA ASN A 173 -0.38 1.46 -4.08
C ASN A 173 -1.73 0.90 -3.63
N GLY A 174 -1.74 -0.13 -2.80
CA GLY A 174 -2.95 -0.73 -2.27
C GLY A 174 -2.73 -1.34 -0.90
N VAL A 175 -3.70 -1.10 -0.02
CA VAL A 175 -3.84 -1.68 1.30
C VAL A 175 -5.22 -2.33 1.31
N ASP A 176 -5.27 -3.66 1.36
CA ASP A 176 -6.52 -4.43 1.44
C ASP A 176 -6.39 -5.47 2.54
N GLN A 177 -7.41 -5.60 3.39
CA GLN A 177 -7.40 -6.53 4.53
C GLN A 177 -7.19 -8.01 4.14
N TYR A 178 -7.45 -8.38 2.89
CA TYR A 178 -7.31 -9.75 2.36
C TYR A 178 -6.09 -9.90 1.47
N SER A 179 -5.85 -8.94 0.59
CA SER A 179 -4.74 -8.97 -0.38
C SER A 179 -3.43 -8.41 0.18
N GLY A 180 -3.45 -7.79 1.35
CA GLY A 180 -2.29 -7.20 2.00
C GLY A 180 -1.85 -5.91 1.31
N LEU A 181 -0.54 -5.75 1.19
CA LEU A 181 0.10 -4.60 0.55
C LEU A 181 0.50 -4.93 -0.88
N THR A 182 0.11 -4.08 -1.81
CA THR A 182 0.23 -4.33 -3.25
C THR A 182 0.82 -3.15 -4.01
N THR A 183 1.56 -3.44 -5.08
CA THR A 183 2.10 -2.48 -6.06
C THR A 183 1.84 -2.97 -7.49
N PRO A 184 1.77 -2.10 -8.53
CA PRO A 184 1.45 -2.52 -9.89
C PRO A 184 2.52 -3.41 -10.55
N ASP A 185 3.75 -3.38 -10.06
CA ASP A 185 4.92 -3.97 -10.73
C ASP A 185 5.55 -5.10 -9.92
N PRO A 186 5.70 -6.32 -10.50
CA PRO A 186 6.31 -7.45 -9.80
C PRO A 186 7.80 -7.26 -9.44
N GLU A 187 8.58 -6.49 -10.21
CA GLU A 187 9.99 -6.22 -9.88
C GLU A 187 10.07 -5.28 -8.66
N GLU A 188 9.23 -4.23 -8.63
CA GLU A 188 9.11 -3.37 -7.44
C GLU A 188 8.61 -4.14 -6.21
N ALA A 189 7.61 -5.02 -6.40
CA ALA A 189 7.10 -5.88 -5.32
C ALA A 189 8.20 -6.81 -4.78
N THR A 190 9.10 -7.28 -5.64
CA THR A 190 10.23 -8.13 -5.25
C THR A 190 11.24 -7.35 -4.43
N LEU A 191 11.64 -6.15 -4.85
CA LEU A 191 12.54 -5.30 -4.06
C LEU A 191 11.94 -4.96 -2.69
N LYS A 192 10.66 -4.58 -2.63
CA LYS A 192 9.97 -4.32 -1.36
C LYS A 192 9.97 -5.53 -0.43
N ARG A 193 9.70 -6.74 -0.95
CA ARG A 193 9.75 -7.99 -0.17
C ARG A 193 11.10 -8.20 0.50
N PHE A 194 12.18 -8.05 -0.27
CA PHE A 194 13.52 -8.24 0.27
C PHE A 194 13.96 -7.09 1.18
N ALA A 195 13.52 -5.86 0.92
CA ALA A 195 13.74 -4.73 1.82
C ALA A 195 13.13 -5.00 3.21
N ILE A 196 11.92 -5.56 3.26
CA ILE A 196 11.25 -5.98 4.51
C ILE A 196 12.08 -7.06 5.22
N GLN A 197 12.60 -8.04 4.48
CA GLN A 197 13.38 -9.14 5.05
C GLN A 197 14.74 -8.69 5.63
N GLN A 198 15.36 -7.65 5.05
CA GLN A 198 16.65 -7.11 5.49
C GLN A 198 16.53 -6.03 6.57
N ALA A 199 15.29 -5.70 7.00
CA ALA A 199 15.04 -4.62 7.95
C ALA A 199 14.60 -5.13 9.32
N ASN A 200 15.14 -4.56 10.40
CA ASN A 200 14.69 -4.86 11.76
C ASN A 200 13.27 -4.34 12.03
N GLN A 201 12.92 -3.20 11.44
CA GLN A 201 11.58 -2.60 11.50
C GLN A 201 11.17 -2.13 10.10
N THR A 202 9.92 -2.37 9.72
CA THR A 202 9.36 -1.85 8.47
C THR A 202 8.17 -0.93 8.75
N MET A 203 8.24 0.28 8.19
CA MET A 203 7.13 1.22 8.11
C MET A 203 6.65 1.34 6.67
N VAL A 204 5.35 1.22 6.45
CA VAL A 204 4.71 1.43 5.14
C VAL A 204 3.87 2.69 5.22
N LEU A 205 4.06 3.58 4.25
CA LEU A 205 3.39 4.88 4.19
C LEU A 205 2.28 4.82 3.14
N ALA A 206 1.07 5.17 3.57
CA ALA A 206 -0.11 5.13 2.72
C ALA A 206 -1.03 6.30 3.06
N ASP A 207 -1.43 7.09 2.07
CA ASP A 207 -2.56 8.00 2.27
C ASP A 207 -3.89 7.21 2.27
N HIS A 208 -4.96 7.79 2.80
CA HIS A 208 -6.28 7.16 2.92
C HIS A 208 -6.81 6.63 1.57
N THR A 209 -6.38 7.21 0.44
CA THR A 209 -6.79 6.77 -0.90
C THR A 209 -6.20 5.42 -1.32
N LYS A 210 -5.25 4.88 -0.55
CA LYS A 210 -4.65 3.55 -0.79
C LYS A 210 -5.41 2.42 -0.08
N PHE A 211 -6.33 2.74 0.82
CA PHE A 211 -7.11 1.75 1.56
C PHE A 211 -8.25 1.19 0.70
N ASP A 212 -8.59 -0.08 0.95
CA ASP A 212 -9.53 -0.88 0.15
C ASP A 212 -9.19 -0.92 -1.34
N ALA A 213 -7.90 -0.76 -1.66
CA ALA A 213 -7.38 -0.82 -3.01
C ALA A 213 -6.41 -1.99 -3.20
N VAL A 214 -6.44 -2.56 -4.40
CA VAL A 214 -5.58 -3.68 -4.80
C VAL A 214 -4.88 -3.35 -6.10
N SER A 215 -3.56 -3.58 -6.11
CA SER A 215 -2.70 -3.53 -7.29
C SER A 215 -2.24 -4.94 -7.67
N PHE A 216 -1.66 -5.07 -8.87
CA PHE A 216 -1.41 -6.36 -9.50
C PHE A 216 -0.52 -7.32 -8.69
N SER A 217 0.51 -6.81 -8.02
CA SER A 217 1.50 -7.63 -7.32
C SER A 217 1.51 -7.37 -5.81
N LYS A 218 1.33 -8.43 -5.02
CA LYS A 218 1.48 -8.40 -3.57
C LYS A 218 2.96 -8.37 -3.17
N PHE A 219 3.30 -7.58 -2.16
CA PHE A 219 4.65 -7.55 -1.59
C PHE A 219 4.69 -7.80 -0.09
N ALA A 220 3.58 -7.69 0.65
CA ALA A 220 3.58 -8.02 2.09
C ALA A 220 2.16 -8.31 2.60
N GLU A 221 2.09 -9.06 3.70
CA GLU A 221 0.93 -9.10 4.59
C GLU A 221 0.91 -7.86 5.49
N LEU A 222 -0.29 -7.48 5.94
CA LEU A 222 -0.47 -6.36 6.87
C LEU A 222 0.22 -6.59 8.22
N THR A 223 0.35 -7.85 8.65
CA THR A 223 0.97 -8.24 9.92
C THR A 223 2.50 -8.09 9.93
N GLN A 224 3.12 -7.89 8.77
CA GLN A 224 4.58 -7.82 8.66
C GLN A 224 5.14 -6.41 8.86
N VAL A 225 4.29 -5.39 8.91
CA VAL A 225 4.70 -3.99 8.88
C VAL A 225 3.92 -3.15 9.87
N GLN A 226 4.47 -1.99 10.21
CA GLN A 226 3.73 -0.88 10.78
C GLN A 226 3.19 -0.01 9.64
N LEU A 227 1.90 0.33 9.66
CA LEU A 227 1.26 1.17 8.65
C LEU A 227 1.08 2.58 9.18
N ILE A 228 1.62 3.57 8.47
CA ILE A 228 1.48 5.01 8.81
C ILE A 228 0.61 5.67 7.75
N THR A 229 -0.44 6.35 8.20
CA THR A 229 -1.44 6.97 7.32
C THR A 229 -1.99 8.27 7.91
N ASP A 230 -2.64 9.07 7.07
CA ASP A 230 -3.47 10.20 7.49
C ASP A 230 -4.82 9.71 8.05
N GLN A 231 -5.76 10.62 8.30
CA GLN A 231 -6.98 10.26 9.01
C GLN A 231 -7.88 9.33 8.19
N LEU A 232 -8.17 8.16 8.76
CA LEU A 232 -9.13 7.23 8.18
C LEU A 232 -10.54 7.47 8.69
N SER A 233 -11.53 7.03 7.90
CA SER A 233 -12.90 6.93 8.42
C SER A 233 -12.95 5.95 9.60
N PRO A 234 -13.84 6.15 10.59
CA PRO A 234 -13.93 5.26 11.75
C PRO A 234 -14.13 3.77 11.39
N ALA A 235 -14.85 3.51 10.29
CA ALA A 235 -15.08 2.16 9.79
C ALA A 235 -13.78 1.52 9.27
N LEU A 236 -13.03 2.23 8.42
CA LEU A 236 -11.74 1.75 7.89
C LEU A 236 -10.74 1.55 9.02
N ARG A 237 -10.61 2.54 9.91
CA ARG A 237 -9.75 2.45 11.10
C ARG A 237 -10.00 1.17 11.87
N GLN A 238 -11.26 0.89 12.22
CA GLN A 238 -11.63 -0.30 12.98
C GLN A 238 -11.26 -1.59 12.23
N THR A 239 -11.42 -1.62 10.91
CA THR A 239 -11.05 -2.79 10.10
C THR A 239 -9.55 -3.02 10.07
N TYR A 240 -8.73 -1.99 9.85
CA TYR A 240 -7.29 -2.17 9.66
C TYR A 240 -6.51 -2.30 10.98
N GLN A 241 -6.96 -1.67 12.06
CA GLN A 241 -6.33 -1.81 13.39
C GLN A 241 -6.30 -3.25 13.92
N THR A 242 -7.20 -4.12 13.46
CA THR A 242 -7.18 -5.53 13.87
C THR A 242 -6.20 -6.39 13.07
N HIS A 243 -5.61 -5.85 12.00
CA HIS A 243 -4.76 -6.59 11.05
C HIS A 243 -3.31 -6.09 10.98
N THR A 244 -3.02 -4.89 11.50
CA THR A 244 -1.66 -4.29 11.49
C THR A 244 -1.49 -3.32 12.66
N ASP A 245 -0.25 -2.96 12.96
CA ASP A 245 0.06 -1.78 13.79
C ASP A 245 -0.20 -0.52 12.96
N LEU A 246 -1.39 0.05 13.10
CA LEU A 246 -1.84 1.24 12.40
C LEU A 246 -1.58 2.49 13.23
N GLN A 247 -0.84 3.43 12.65
CA GLN A 247 -0.57 4.76 13.22
C GLN A 247 -1.17 5.83 12.31
N GLU A 248 -2.10 6.63 12.86
CA GLU A 248 -2.70 7.76 12.16
C GLU A 248 -2.02 9.08 12.57
N VAL A 249 -1.83 9.95 11.59
CA VAL A 249 -1.30 11.31 11.78
C VAL A 249 -2.41 12.34 11.65
N LEU A 250 -2.24 13.47 12.33
CA LEU A 250 -3.23 14.54 12.38
C LEU A 250 -3.18 15.44 11.16
#